data_AF-A0A2W2EF67-F1
#
_entry.id   AF-A0A2W2EF67-F1
#
_cell.length_a   1.000
_cell.length_b   1.000
_cell.length_c   1.000
_cell.angle_alpha   90.00
_cell.angle_beta   90.00
_cell.angle_gamma   90.00
#
_symmetry.space_group_name_H-M   'P 1'
#
loop_
_entity.id
_entity.type
_entity.pdbx_description
1 polymer ?
#
loop_
_entity_poly.entity_id
_entity_poly.type
_entity_poly.pdbx_seq_one_letter_code
_entity_poly.pdbx_strand_id
1 'polypeptide(L)'
;MPKYTVIYNEDAGKNDNKSIAERFQQAAERLKRPTTLKATSSRQEALDYVVDHIDQLGTVITIGGDGSINTVFSAFLKAKKSVKVGIIPGGTVNNFAKALEIPQDEEAAFDTILNGHPLAVDLA
;
A
#
# COMPACT_ATOMS: atom_id res chain seq x y z
N MET A 1 5.29 -13.87 -11.80
CA MET A 1 5.17 -12.42 -12.09
C MET A 1 4.71 -11.72 -10.81
N PRO A 2 5.18 -10.50 -10.49
CA PRO A 2 4.71 -9.77 -9.32
C PRO A 2 3.20 -9.51 -9.43
N LYS A 3 2.46 -9.83 -8.36
CA LYS A 3 1.03 -9.51 -8.22
C LYS A 3 0.90 -8.43 -7.16
N TYR A 4 0.20 -7.35 -7.47
CA TYR A 4 -0.06 -6.26 -6.53
C TYR A 4 -1.49 -6.31 -6.03
N THR A 5 -1.69 -5.97 -4.77
CA THR A 5 -3.02 -5.70 -4.21
C THR A 5 -2.98 -4.31 -3.59
N VAL A 6 -3.66 -3.36 -4.22
CA VAL A 6 -3.78 -1.99 -3.71
C VAL A 6 -4.95 -1.93 -2.75
N ILE A 7 -4.68 -1.63 -1.49
CA ILE A 7 -5.67 -1.47 -0.44
C ILE A 7 -5.73 0.00 -0.09
N TYR A 8 -6.91 0.58 -0.22
CA TYR A 8 -7.12 1.99 0.05
C TYR A 8 -8.48 2.19 0.71
N ASN A 9 -8.56 3.23 1.54
CA ASN A 9 -9.82 3.66 2.12
C ASN A 9 -10.33 4.85 1.30
N GLU A 10 -11.54 4.73 0.76
CA GLU A 10 -12.14 5.77 -0.11
C GLU A 10 -12.39 7.08 0.64
N ASP A 11 -12.72 7.00 1.93
CA ASP A 11 -13.07 8.13 2.78
C ASP A 11 -11.88 8.70 3.58
N ALA A 12 -10.69 8.10 3.44
CA ALA A 12 -9.53 8.48 4.24
C ALA A 12 -8.69 9.59 3.59
N GLY A 13 -8.48 10.68 4.34
CA GLY A 13 -7.65 11.79 3.90
C GLY A 13 -8.43 12.81 3.04
N LYS A 14 -7.70 13.64 2.31
CA LYS A 14 -8.28 14.66 1.40
C LYS A 14 -8.12 14.31 -0.07
N ASN A 15 -7.32 13.28 -0.36
CA ASN A 15 -6.98 12.88 -1.72
C ASN A 15 -8.01 11.89 -2.24
N ASP A 16 -8.15 11.86 -3.56
CA ASP A 16 -8.94 10.84 -4.24
C ASP A 16 -8.11 9.54 -4.35
N ASN A 17 -8.16 8.75 -3.27
CA ASN A 17 -7.40 7.51 -3.18
C ASN A 17 -7.80 6.50 -4.26
N LYS A 18 -9.04 6.54 -4.74
CA LYS A 18 -9.51 5.69 -5.83
C LYS A 18 -8.81 6.05 -7.13
N SER A 19 -8.79 7.34 -7.49
CA SER A 19 -8.08 7.81 -8.68
C SER A 19 -6.58 7.49 -8.61
N ILE A 20 -5.94 7.60 -7.44
CA ILE A 20 -4.54 7.21 -7.24
C ILE A 20 -4.36 5.70 -7.47
N ALA A 21 -5.26 4.87 -6.91
CA ALA A 21 -5.22 3.42 -7.07
C ALA A 21 -5.36 2.99 -8.54
N GLU A 22 -6.29 3.60 -9.26
CA GLU A 22 -6.52 3.34 -10.69
C GLU A 22 -5.29 3.76 -11.54
N ARG A 23 -4.67 4.90 -11.23
CA ARG A 23 -3.42 5.33 -11.91
C ARG A 23 -2.27 4.36 -11.65
N PHE A 24 -2.10 3.90 -10.41
CA PHE A 24 -1.09 2.87 -10.10
C PHE A 24 -1.37 1.57 -10.86
N GLN A 25 -2.62 1.11 -10.89
CA GLN A 25 -3.02 -0.09 -11.65
C GLN A 25 -2.64 0.05 -13.13
N GLN A 26 -2.98 1.18 -13.76
CA GLN A 26 -2.62 1.43 -15.16
C GLN A 26 -1.09 1.40 -15.37
N ALA A 27 -0.31 2.00 -14.47
CA ALA A 27 1.15 1.98 -14.54
C ALA A 27 1.71 0.55 -14.41
N ALA A 28 1.20 -0.25 -13.48
CA ALA A 28 1.60 -1.64 -13.27
C ALA A 28 1.21 -2.55 -14.46
N GLU A 29 0.02 -2.35 -15.03
CA GLU A 29 -0.49 -3.14 -16.15
C GLU A 29 0.29 -2.89 -17.45
N ARG A 30 0.79 -1.67 -17.68
CA ARG A 30 1.73 -1.38 -18.79
C ARG A 30 3.00 -2.24 -18.72
N LEU A 31 3.40 -2.64 -17.51
CA LEU A 31 4.52 -3.54 -17.25
C LEU A 31 4.10 -5.02 -17.17
N LYS A 32 2.85 -5.35 -17.54
CA LYS A 32 2.25 -6.68 -17.46
C LYS A 32 2.24 -7.27 -16.05
N ARG A 33 2.03 -6.42 -15.03
CA ARG A 33 2.00 -6.85 -13.62
C ARG A 33 0.56 -6.79 -13.10
N PRO A 34 -0.08 -7.95 -12.88
CA PRO A 34 -1.47 -7.98 -12.44
C PRO A 34 -1.67 -7.22 -11.12
N THR A 35 -2.67 -6.36 -11.10
CA THR A 35 -2.98 -5.51 -9.95
C THR A 35 -4.46 -5.63 -9.59
N THR A 36 -4.76 -5.90 -8.32
CA THR A 36 -6.11 -5.93 -7.78
C THR A 36 -6.33 -4.69 -6.93
N LEU A 37 -7.48 -4.03 -7.11
CA LEU A 37 -7.89 -2.90 -6.30
C LEU A 37 -8.88 -3.36 -5.23
N LYS A 38 -8.62 -3.01 -3.97
CA LYS A 38 -9.49 -3.29 -2.82
C LYS A 38 -9.80 -1.99 -2.10
N ALA A 39 -10.95 -1.42 -2.44
CA ALA A 39 -11.57 -0.35 -1.66
C ALA A 39 -12.03 -0.89 -0.30
N THR A 40 -11.88 -0.05 0.72
CA THR A 40 -12.32 -0.30 2.10
C THR A 40 -13.00 0.95 2.63
N SER A 41 -13.92 0.75 3.57
CA SER A 41 -14.70 1.81 4.23
C SER A 41 -14.18 2.12 5.64
N SER A 42 -13.33 1.25 6.19
CA SER A 42 -12.79 1.44 7.55
C SER A 42 -11.41 0.81 7.72
N ARG A 43 -10.69 1.22 8.77
CA ARG A 43 -9.42 0.60 9.17
C ARG A 43 -9.62 -0.88 9.52
N GLN A 44 -10.72 -1.22 10.18
CA GLN A 44 -11.02 -2.59 10.58
C GLN A 44 -11.21 -3.48 9.36
N GLU A 45 -11.95 -3.02 8.35
CA GLU A 45 -12.15 -3.77 7.09
C GLU A 45 -10.82 -4.00 6.36
N ALA A 46 -9.96 -2.98 6.28
CA ALA A 46 -8.63 -3.12 5.67
C ALA A 46 -7.75 -4.13 6.42
N LEU A 47 -7.75 -4.07 7.76
CA LEU A 47 -7.01 -5.00 8.60
C LEU A 47 -7.48 -6.44 8.42
N ASP A 48 -8.79 -6.67 8.53
CA ASP A 48 -9.35 -8.02 8.43
C ASP A 48 -9.13 -8.61 7.03
N TYR A 49 -9.31 -7.80 5.97
CA TYR A 49 -9.01 -8.22 4.61
C TYR A 49 -7.56 -8.69 4.45
N VAL A 50 -6.59 -7.92 4.96
CA VAL A 50 -5.17 -8.29 4.88
C VAL A 50 -4.91 -9.58 5.64
N VAL A 51 -5.43 -9.72 6.86
CA VAL A 51 -5.25 -10.93 7.69
C VAL A 51 -5.82 -12.16 6.99
N ASP A 52 -7.06 -12.07 6.51
CA ASP A 52 -7.78 -13.21 5.94
C ASP A 52 -7.18 -13.71 4.61
N HIS A 53 -6.51 -12.81 3.88
CA HIS A 53 -5.97 -13.13 2.55
C HIS A 53 -4.44 -13.19 2.52
N ILE A 54 -3.75 -13.04 3.65
CA ILE A 54 -2.30 -12.76 3.68
C ILE A 54 -1.45 -13.75 2.88
N ASP A 55 -1.85 -15.03 2.84
CA ASP A 55 -1.17 -16.10 2.10
C ASP A 55 -1.32 -16.01 0.58
N GLN A 56 -2.32 -15.26 0.12
CA GLN A 56 -2.65 -15.08 -1.29
C GLN A 56 -2.19 -13.70 -1.81
N LEU A 57 -1.76 -12.81 -0.91
CA LEU A 57 -1.29 -11.48 -1.26
C LEU A 57 0.13 -11.54 -1.80
N GLY A 58 0.37 -10.82 -2.91
CA GLY A 58 1.70 -10.65 -3.48
C GLY A 58 2.44 -9.49 -2.80
N THR A 59 2.39 -8.31 -3.40
CA THR A 59 2.84 -7.07 -2.76
C THR A 59 1.62 -6.22 -2.42
N VAL A 60 1.49 -5.85 -1.15
CA VAL A 60 0.40 -5.00 -0.67
C VAL A 60 0.78 -3.54 -0.88
N ILE A 61 -0.05 -2.78 -1.57
CA ILE A 61 0.16 -1.34 -1.76
C ILE A 61 -0.84 -0.61 -0.87
N THR A 62 -0.36 0.28 -0.01
CA THR A 62 -1.22 1.12 0.83
C THR A 62 -1.21 2.55 0.33
N ILE A 63 -2.38 3.17 0.24
CA ILE A 63 -2.55 4.57 -0.12
C ILE A 63 -3.05 5.34 1.11
N GLY A 64 -2.37 6.44 1.42
CA GLY A 64 -2.78 7.35 2.49
C GLY A 64 -1.63 7.75 3.40
N GLY A 65 -1.97 8.13 4.63
CA GLY A 65 -1.00 8.54 5.65
C GLY A 65 -0.62 7.43 6.63
N ASP A 66 0.00 7.83 7.74
CA ASP A 66 0.51 6.93 8.77
C ASP A 66 -0.57 5.97 9.33
N GLY A 67 -1.83 6.40 9.38
CA GLY A 67 -2.94 5.55 9.82
C GLY A 67 -3.23 4.37 8.89
N SER A 68 -3.14 4.56 7.57
CA SER A 68 -3.33 3.47 6.59
C SER A 68 -2.14 2.51 6.63
N ILE A 69 -0.93 3.06 6.78
CA ILE A 69 0.31 2.29 6.90
C ILE A 69 0.28 1.42 8.16
N ASN A 70 -0.05 2.01 9.31
CA ASN A 70 -0.15 1.29 10.58
C ASN A 70 -1.20 0.16 10.52
N THR A 71 -2.32 0.39 9.84
CA THR A 71 -3.37 -0.63 9.67
C THR A 71 -2.82 -1.88 8.97
N VAL A 72 -2.04 -1.71 7.89
CA VAL A 72 -1.43 -2.84 7.15
C VAL A 72 -0.39 -3.56 8.00
N PHE A 73 0.47 -2.85 8.71
CA PHE A 73 1.48 -3.48 9.58
C PHE A 73 0.86 -4.19 10.78
N SER A 74 -0.20 -3.63 11.36
CA SER A 74 -0.96 -4.29 12.42
C SER A 74 -1.54 -5.62 11.95
N ALA A 75 -2.00 -5.70 10.70
CA ALA A 75 -2.46 -6.95 10.11
C ALA A 75 -1.34 -8.00 10.01
N PHE A 76 -0.12 -7.59 9.65
CA PHE A 76 1.04 -8.47 9.58
C PHE A 76 1.44 -9.04 10.93
N LEU A 77 1.47 -8.17 11.96
CA LEU A 77 1.73 -8.59 13.34
C LEU A 77 0.66 -9.58 13.83
N LYS A 78 -0.63 -9.29 13.57
CA LYS A 78 -1.74 -10.17 13.94
C LYS A 78 -1.68 -11.53 13.23
N ALA A 79 -1.33 -11.54 11.95
CA ALA A 79 -1.19 -12.76 11.16
C ALA A 79 0.13 -13.51 11.38
N LYS A 80 1.09 -12.93 12.12
CA LYS A 80 2.46 -13.46 12.31
C LYS A 80 3.15 -13.76 10.98
N LYS A 81 2.92 -12.93 9.97
CA LYS A 81 3.46 -13.08 8.61
C LYS A 81 3.86 -11.72 8.08
N SER A 82 4.88 -11.71 7.24
CA SER A 82 5.36 -10.49 6.57
C SER A 82 5.16 -10.62 5.07
N VAL A 83 4.65 -9.55 4.46
CA VAL A 83 4.43 -9.43 3.02
C VAL A 83 5.10 -8.13 2.56
N LYS A 84 5.58 -8.08 1.32
CA LYS A 84 6.15 -6.85 0.76
C LYS A 84 5.09 -5.75 0.75
N VAL A 85 5.48 -4.55 1.16
CA VAL A 85 4.61 -3.37 1.15
C VAL A 85 5.18 -2.28 0.26
N GLY A 86 4.33 -1.73 -0.60
CA GLY A 86 4.55 -0.45 -1.25
C GLY A 86 3.68 0.62 -0.58
N ILE A 87 4.23 1.83 -0.44
CA ILE A 87 3.53 2.96 0.18
C ILE A 87 3.40 4.05 -0.87
N ILE A 88 2.16 4.47 -1.12
CA ILE A 88 1.86 5.67 -1.91
C ILE A 88 1.40 6.73 -0.92
N PRO A 89 2.20 7.78 -0.66
CA PRO A 89 1.85 8.80 0.31
C PRO A 89 0.62 9.59 -0.14
N GLY A 90 -0.45 9.55 0.65
CA GLY A 90 -1.71 10.26 0.39
C GLY A 90 -2.17 11.14 1.56
N GLY A 91 -1.38 11.22 2.63
CA GLY A 91 -1.65 12.07 3.79
C GLY A 91 -0.87 13.39 3.78
N THR A 92 -1.17 14.27 4.72
CA THR A 92 -0.51 15.59 4.83
C THR A 92 0.89 15.50 5.45
N VAL A 93 1.09 14.55 6.38
CA VAL A 93 2.32 14.47 7.20
C VAL A 93 3.25 13.36 6.73
N ASN A 94 2.72 12.14 6.55
CA ASN A 94 3.42 10.94 6.04
C ASN A 94 4.78 10.71 6.70
N ASN A 95 4.83 10.72 8.05
CA ASN A 95 6.08 10.58 8.78
C ASN A 95 6.80 9.28 8.44
N PHE A 96 6.04 8.18 8.31
CA PHE A 96 6.61 6.88 8.01
C PHE A 96 7.25 6.85 6.62
N ALA A 97 6.56 7.40 5.61
CA ALA A 97 7.10 7.49 4.26
C ALA A 97 8.38 8.34 4.23
N LYS A 98 8.40 9.49 4.93
CA LYS A 98 9.57 10.35 5.02
C LYS A 98 10.75 9.67 5.72
N ALA A 99 10.49 8.95 6.81
CA ALA A 99 11.53 8.24 7.56
C ALA A 99 12.20 7.13 6.74
N LEU A 100 11.46 6.53 5.80
CA LEU A 100 11.97 5.52 4.86
C LEU A 100 12.42 6.11 3.51
N GLU A 101 12.54 7.43 3.41
CA GLU A 101 12.94 8.15 2.19
C GLU A 101 12.06 7.83 0.97
N ILE A 102 10.80 7.45 1.22
CA ILE A 102 9.82 7.18 0.16
C ILE A 102 9.42 8.52 -0.48
N PRO A 103 9.48 8.63 -1.82
CA PRO A 103 9.07 9.85 -2.52
C PRO A 103 7.64 10.26 -2.15
N GLN A 104 7.44 11.56 -1.91
CA GLN A 104 6.12 12.11 -1.57
C GLN A 104 5.26 12.40 -2.79
N ASP A 105 5.89 12.46 -3.97
CA ASP A 105 5.18 12.50 -5.25
C ASP A 105 4.68 11.10 -5.61
N GLU A 106 3.43 11.02 -6.06
CA GLU A 106 2.76 9.75 -6.34
C GLU A 106 3.44 8.98 -7.48
N GLU A 107 3.80 9.65 -8.57
CA GLU A 107 4.44 8.99 -9.72
C GLU A 107 5.84 8.49 -9.37
N ALA A 108 6.60 9.27 -8.58
CA ALA A 108 7.88 8.82 -8.06
C ALA A 108 7.74 7.63 -7.07
N ALA A 109 6.67 7.60 -6.27
CA ALA A 109 6.36 6.45 -5.43
C ALA A 109 5.96 5.23 -6.28
N PHE A 110 5.22 5.40 -7.38
CA PHE A 110 4.90 4.33 -8.32
C PHE A 110 6.17 3.72 -8.92
N ASP A 111 7.09 4.57 -9.38
CA ASP A 111 8.37 4.11 -9.93
C ASP A 111 9.19 3.34 -8.89
N THR A 112 9.22 3.81 -7.64
CA THR A 112 9.87 3.10 -6.53
C THR A 112 9.27 1.71 -6.31
N ILE A 113 7.94 1.59 -6.33
CA ILE A 113 7.23 0.32 -6.13
C ILE A 113 7.42 -0.64 -7.30
N LEU A 114 7.46 -0.11 -8.53
CA LEU A 114 7.54 -0.92 -9.75
C LEU A 114 8.99 -1.28 -10.09
N ASN A 115 9.94 -0.40 -9.90
CA ASN A 115 11.31 -0.59 -10.40
C ASN A 115 12.36 -0.65 -9.30
N GLY A 116 12.00 -0.29 -8.07
CA GLY A 116 12.91 -0.32 -6.92
C GLY A 116 13.16 -1.70 -6.32
N HIS A 117 13.94 -1.71 -5.25
CA HIS A 117 14.29 -2.90 -4.47
C HIS A 117 13.64 -2.86 -3.07
N PRO A 118 13.15 -4.01 -2.56
CA PRO A 118 12.60 -4.06 -1.21
C PRO A 118 13.66 -3.74 -0.14
N LEU A 119 13.28 -2.92 0.84
CA LEU A 119 14.05 -2.67 2.05
C LEU A 119 13.46 -3.49 3.21
N ALA A 120 14.31 -4.13 4.02
CA ALA A 120 13.90 -4.74 5.27
C ALA A 120 13.73 -3.67 6.34
N VAL A 121 12.58 -3.66 7.02
CA VAL A 121 12.25 -2.69 8.08
C VAL A 121 11.77 -3.48 9.29
N ASP A 122 12.33 -3.14 10.45
CA ASP A 122 11.88 -3.68 11.73
C ASP A 122 10.65 -2.91 12.21
N LEU A 123 9.60 -3.65 12.60
CA LEU A 123 8.44 -3.09 13.28
C LEU A 123 8.73 -3.17 14.79
N ALA A 124 8.96 -2.00 15.41
CA ALA A 124 9.19 -1.88 16.85
C ALA A 124 7.88 -1.87 17.66
#